data_AF-A0A072NDV0-F1
#
_entry.id   AF-A0A072NDV0-F1
#
_cell.length_a   1.000
_cell.length_b   1.000
_cell.length_c   1.000
_cell.angle_alpha   90.00
_cell.angle_beta   90.00
_cell.angle_gamma   90.00
#
_symmetry.space_group_name_H-M   'P 1'
#
loop_
_entity.id
_entity.type
_entity.pdbx_description
1 polymer ?
#
loop_
_entity_poly.entity_id
_entity_poly.type
_entity_poly.pdbx_seq_one_letter_code
_entity_poly.pdbx_strand_id
1 'polypeptide(L)'
;MIWIIGFGGAIGAAVRFLLGDFINKRWSKKLGRFPVGTWIINISGSFLLGVIVNYHLSNSIEDWVWYFVGVGFCGAYTTFSTFGFETIRLIEDKKIKIAIEYILSSLVVGIASASVGFII
;
A
#
# COMPACT_ATOMS: atom_id res chain seq x y z
N MET A 1 21.22 10.65 -1.94
CA MET A 1 19.76 10.58 -2.26
C MET A 1 19.38 9.23 -2.85
N ILE A 2 19.89 8.82 -4.02
CA ILE A 2 19.47 7.55 -4.67
C ILE A 2 19.68 6.30 -3.79
N TRP A 3 20.79 6.23 -3.05
CA TRP A 3 21.05 5.11 -2.14
C TRP A 3 20.03 5.05 -0.99
N ILE A 4 19.63 6.20 -0.45
CA ILE A 4 18.66 6.30 0.64
C ILE A 4 17.29 5.80 0.16
N ILE A 5 16.87 6.25 -1.03
CA ILE A 5 15.64 5.77 -1.69
C ILE A 5 15.72 4.26 -1.92
N GLY A 6 16.87 3.78 -2.43
CA GLY A 6 17.10 2.35 -2.69
C GLY A 6 17.02 1.49 -1.43
N PHE A 7 17.63 1.91 -0.33
CA PHE A 7 17.54 1.19 0.95
C PHE A 7 16.11 1.21 1.52
N GLY A 8 15.45 2.36 1.51
CA GLY A 8 14.04 2.46 1.91
C GLY A 8 13.15 1.55 1.08
N GLY A 9 13.36 1.54 -0.24
CA GLY A 9 12.62 0.70 -1.19
C GLY A 9 12.88 -0.80 -1.00
N ALA A 10 14.13 -1.21 -0.78
CA ALA A 10 14.45 -2.61 -0.49
C ALA A 10 13.72 -3.10 0.77
N ILE A 11 13.68 -2.29 1.81
CA ILE A 11 12.94 -2.59 3.04
C ILE A 11 11.44 -2.59 2.78
N GLY A 12 10.90 -1.61 2.06
CA GLY A 12 9.48 -1.53 1.71
C GLY A 12 9.01 -2.76 0.93
N ALA A 13 9.78 -3.19 -0.07
CA ALA A 13 9.50 -4.41 -0.84
C ALA A 13 9.57 -5.68 0.03
N ALA A 14 10.56 -5.79 0.91
CA ALA A 14 10.68 -6.92 1.83
C ALA A 14 9.49 -6.99 2.81
N VAL A 15 9.10 -5.86 3.40
CA VAL A 15 7.94 -5.77 4.30
C VAL A 15 6.65 -6.10 3.56
N ARG A 16 6.44 -5.57 2.34
CA ARG A 16 5.30 -5.93 1.48
C ARG A 16 5.22 -7.43 1.26
N PHE A 17 6.34 -8.07 0.91
CA PHE A 17 6.39 -9.50 0.66
C PHE A 17 6.04 -10.31 1.92
N LEU A 18 6.72 -10.04 3.04
CA LEU A 18 6.53 -10.78 4.29
C LEU A 18 5.12 -10.58 4.86
N LEU A 19 4.62 -9.35 4.87
CA LEU A 19 3.29 -9.04 5.37
C LEU A 19 2.20 -9.63 4.46
N GLY A 20 2.37 -9.53 3.14
CA GLY A 20 1.44 -10.10 2.17
C GLY A 20 1.33 -11.62 2.31
N ASP A 21 2.47 -12.32 2.40
CA ASP A 21 2.51 -13.77 2.63
C ASP A 21 1.86 -14.16 3.96
N PHE A 22 2.17 -13.42 5.03
CA PHE A 22 1.60 -13.66 6.36
C PHE A 22 0.07 -13.49 6.38
N ILE A 23 -0.45 -12.41 5.80
CA ILE A 23 -1.89 -12.15 5.73
C ILE A 23 -2.57 -13.23 4.89
N ASN A 24 -2.02 -13.54 3.71
CA ASN A 24 -2.59 -14.54 2.81
C ASN A 24 -2.64 -15.92 3.47
N LYS A 25 -1.59 -16.37 4.17
CA LYS A 25 -1.60 -17.64 4.92
C LYS A 25 -2.70 -17.72 5.97
N ARG A 26 -2.99 -16.62 6.67
CA ARG A 26 -3.98 -16.59 7.76
C ARG A 26 -5.41 -16.37 7.29
N TRP A 27 -5.61 -15.56 6.24
CA TRP A 27 -6.92 -15.02 5.88
C TRP A 27 -7.45 -15.49 4.53
N SER A 28 -6.61 -16.10 3.66
CA SER A 28 -7.04 -16.60 2.34
C SER A 28 -8.17 -17.63 2.41
N LYS A 29 -8.23 -18.44 3.48
CA LYS A 29 -9.35 -19.38 3.69
C LYS A 29 -10.64 -18.72 4.21
N LYS A 30 -10.56 -17.55 4.85
CA LYS A 30 -11.69 -16.91 5.55
C LYS A 30 -12.42 -15.83 4.74
N LEU A 31 -11.72 -15.10 3.86
CA LEU A 31 -12.29 -13.96 3.11
C LEU A 31 -12.65 -14.27 1.66
N GLY A 32 -12.67 -15.55 1.28
CA GLY A 32 -12.91 -15.94 -0.11
C GLY A 32 -11.78 -15.47 -1.02
N ARG A 33 -12.12 -14.92 -2.19
CA ARG A 33 -11.13 -14.47 -3.20
C ARG A 33 -10.77 -12.98 -3.14
N PHE A 34 -11.21 -12.26 -2.11
CA PHE A 34 -10.81 -10.87 -1.95
C PHE A 34 -9.30 -10.77 -1.62
N PRO A 35 -8.51 -9.94 -2.34
CA PRO A 35 -7.07 -9.82 -2.13
C PRO A 35 -6.69 -8.99 -0.89
N VAL A 36 -6.98 -9.51 0.30
CA VAL A 36 -6.85 -8.75 1.56
C VAL A 36 -5.41 -8.32 1.86
N GLY A 37 -4.40 -9.12 1.50
CA GLY A 37 -3.00 -8.76 1.72
C GLY A 37 -2.64 -7.44 1.03
N THR A 38 -2.83 -7.38 -0.28
CA THR A 38 -2.56 -6.18 -1.10
C THR A 38 -3.42 -5.00 -0.66
N TRP A 39 -4.70 -5.23 -0.34
CA TRP A 39 -5.60 -4.19 0.16
C TRP A 39 -5.08 -3.52 1.44
N ILE A 40 -4.70 -4.31 2.45
CA ILE A 40 -4.15 -3.81 3.72
C ILE A 40 -2.85 -3.06 3.50
N ILE A 41 -1.96 -3.61 2.68
CA ILE A 41 -0.66 -3.01 2.37
C ILE A 41 -0.83 -1.64 1.71
N ASN A 42 -1.71 -1.53 0.72
CA ASN A 42 -1.95 -0.25 0.04
C ASN A 42 -2.58 0.77 0.99
N ILE A 43 -3.56 0.39 1.81
CA ILE A 43 -4.23 1.31 2.74
C ILE A 43 -3.29 1.83 3.83
N SER A 44 -2.55 0.92 4.47
CA SER A 44 -1.59 1.31 5.52
C SER A 44 -0.43 2.11 4.94
N GLY A 45 0.00 1.82 3.71
CA GLY A 45 1.00 2.60 3.00
C GLY A 45 0.49 3.99 2.59
N SER A 46 -0.77 4.11 2.15
CA SER A 46 -1.42 5.40 1.88
C SER A 46 -1.51 6.26 3.14
N PHE A 47 -1.89 5.68 4.28
CA PHE A 47 -1.89 6.38 5.57
C PHE A 47 -0.48 6.89 5.95
N LEU A 48 0.50 5.98 5.93
CA LEU A 48 1.89 6.33 6.27
C LEU A 48 2.44 7.42 5.36
N LEU A 49 2.17 7.34 4.05
CA LEU A 49 2.59 8.37 3.11
C LEU A 49 1.92 9.70 3.42
N GLY A 50 0.63 9.72 3.76
CA GLY A 50 -0.08 10.94 4.19
C GLY A 50 0.63 11.64 5.35
N VAL A 51 0.96 10.89 6.41
CA VAL A 51 1.69 11.40 7.60
C VAL A 51 3.05 11.96 7.21
N ILE A 52 3.80 11.20 6.41
CA ILE A 52 5.16 11.59 6.00
C ILE A 52 5.14 12.82 5.08
N VAL A 53 4.14 12.96 4.21
CA VAL A 53 3.94 14.16 3.39
C VAL A 53 3.61 15.37 4.26
N ASN A 54 2.73 15.25 5.26
CA ASN A 54 2.44 16.36 6.19
C ASN A 54 3.72 16.87 6.87
N TYR A 55 4.49 15.96 7.48
CA TYR A 55 5.71 16.33 8.18
C TYR A 55 6.77 16.91 7.23
N HIS A 56 6.85 16.42 5.99
CA HIS A 56 7.77 16.97 4.99
C HIS A 56 7.37 18.40 4.59
N LEU A 57 6.09 18.63 4.26
CA LEU A 57 5.62 19.96 3.83
C LEU A 57 5.65 21.00 4.95
N SER A 58 5.52 20.58 6.21
CA SER A 58 5.68 21.45 7.39
C SER A 58 7.14 21.68 7.79
N ASN A 59 8.12 21.10 7.06
CA ASN A 59 9.54 21.11 7.41
C ASN A 59 9.84 20.54 8.80
N SER A 60 9.00 19.61 9.28
CA SER A 60 9.14 18.98 10.60
C SER A 60 10.04 17.74 10.59
N ILE A 61 10.44 17.28 9.40
CA ILE A 61 11.40 16.19 9.20
C ILE A 61 12.47 16.62 8.20
N GLU A 62 13.64 16.01 8.33
CA GLU A 62 14.75 16.17 7.38
C GLU A 62 14.43 15.52 6.01
N ASP A 63 14.98 16.08 4.93
CA ASP A 63 14.76 15.59 3.57
C ASP A 63 15.14 14.12 3.38
N TRP A 64 16.16 13.64 4.10
CA TRP A 64 16.57 12.24 4.01
C TRP A 64 15.46 11.28 4.49
N VAL A 65 14.62 11.70 5.44
CA VAL A 65 13.47 10.92 5.93
C VAL A 65 12.41 10.81 4.84
N TRP A 66 12.13 11.91 4.13
CA TRP A 66 11.23 11.91 2.98
C TRP A 66 11.72 10.94 1.88
N TYR A 67 13.01 11.00 1.52
CA TYR A 67 13.57 10.11 0.52
C TYR A 67 13.58 8.64 0.95
N PHE A 68 13.84 8.36 2.23
CA PHE A 68 13.85 6.99 2.75
C PHE A 68 12.43 6.43 2.89
N VAL A 69 11.54 7.13 3.59
CA VAL A 69 10.21 6.62 3.97
C VAL A 69 9.17 6.92 2.89
N GLY A 70 9.08 8.17 2.44
CA GLY A 70 8.06 8.60 1.48
C GLY A 70 8.31 8.02 0.08
N VAL A 71 9.47 8.36 -0.50
CA VAL A 71 9.81 7.92 -1.86
C VAL A 71 10.23 6.44 -1.90
N GLY A 72 11.17 6.04 -1.05
CA GLY A 72 11.70 4.68 -1.01
C GLY A 72 10.70 3.66 -0.47
N PHE A 73 10.48 3.68 0.84
CA PHE A 73 9.69 2.66 1.54
C PHE A 73 8.25 2.62 1.05
N CYS A 74 7.48 3.72 1.11
CA CYS A 74 6.07 3.71 0.70
C CYS A 74 5.91 3.38 -0.79
N GLY A 75 6.84 3.86 -1.64
CA GLY A 75 6.86 3.56 -3.06
C GLY A 75 7.01 2.07 -3.39
N ALA A 76 7.82 1.33 -2.63
CA ALA A 76 8.02 -0.11 -2.83
C ALA A 76 7.12 -1.00 -1.95
N TYR A 77 6.63 -0.45 -0.83
CA TYR A 77 5.71 -1.08 0.09
C TYR A 77 4.30 -1.17 -0.49
N THR A 78 3.82 -0.12 -1.15
CA THR A 78 2.54 -0.15 -1.87
C THR A 78 2.71 -0.71 -3.29
N THR A 79 1.62 -1.16 -3.92
CA THR A 79 1.69 -1.68 -5.29
C THR A 79 0.37 -1.51 -6.06
N PHE A 80 0.45 -0.79 -7.17
CA PHE A 80 -0.64 -0.70 -8.14
C PHE A 80 -0.64 -1.87 -9.13
N SER A 81 0.54 -2.39 -9.50
CA SER A 81 0.67 -3.47 -10.47
C SER A 81 0.06 -4.79 -9.96
N THR A 82 0.29 -5.14 -8.68
CA THR A 82 -0.34 -6.32 -8.07
C THR A 82 -1.85 -6.13 -7.95
N PHE A 83 -2.31 -4.96 -7.50
CA PHE A 83 -3.73 -4.60 -7.45
C PHE A 83 -4.42 -4.78 -8.81
N GLY A 84 -3.81 -4.29 -9.88
CA GLY A 84 -4.33 -4.42 -11.24
C GLY A 84 -4.39 -5.87 -11.72
N PHE A 85 -3.32 -6.65 -11.51
CA PHE A 85 -3.28 -8.06 -11.86
C PHE A 85 -4.35 -8.89 -11.12
N GLU A 86 -4.49 -8.67 -9.81
CA GLU A 86 -5.51 -9.34 -8.99
C GLU A 86 -6.93 -8.97 -9.43
N THR A 87 -7.14 -7.72 -9.82
CA THR A 87 -8.42 -7.26 -10.38
C THR A 87 -8.76 -7.97 -11.69
N ILE A 88 -7.81 -8.05 -12.63
CA ILE A 88 -7.98 -8.78 -13.89
C ILE A 88 -8.30 -10.24 -13.61
N ARG A 89 -7.57 -10.88 -12.70
CA ARG A 89 -7.78 -12.28 -12.34
C ARG A 89 -9.18 -12.53 -11.74
N LEU A 90 -9.67 -11.62 -10.90
CA LEU A 90 -11.04 -11.69 -10.38
C LEU A 90 -12.08 -11.61 -11.51
N ILE A 91 -11.84 -10.76 -12.51
CA ILE A 91 -12.73 -10.63 -13.67
C ILE A 91 -12.71 -11.90 -14.52
N GLU A 92 -11.53 -12.45 -14.83
CA GLU A 92 -11.36 -13.71 -15.55
C GLU A 92 -12.02 -14.89 -14.83
N ASP A 93 -11.92 -14.92 -13.49
CA ASP A 93 -12.59 -15.89 -12.62
C ASP A 93 -14.13 -15.68 -12.52
N LYS A 94 -14.70 -14.73 -13.29
CA LYS A 94 -16.11 -14.32 -13.27
C LYS A 94 -16.60 -13.77 -11.92
N LYS A 95 -15.68 -13.28 -11.07
CA LYS A 95 -15.95 -12.70 -9.75
C LYS A 95 -16.11 -11.19 -9.80
N ILE A 96 -16.96 -10.71 -10.71
CA ILE A 96 -17.12 -9.28 -11.01
C ILE A 96 -17.50 -8.46 -9.78
N LYS A 97 -18.40 -8.96 -8.94
CA LYS A 97 -18.80 -8.28 -7.71
C LYS A 97 -17.60 -8.00 -6.78
N ILE A 98 -16.75 -9.01 -6.56
CA ILE A 98 -15.56 -8.89 -5.71
C ILE A 98 -14.53 -7.95 -6.36
N ALA A 99 -14.37 -7.99 -7.68
CA ALA A 99 -13.49 -7.05 -8.39
C ALA A 99 -13.93 -5.60 -8.18
N ILE A 100 -15.23 -5.31 -8.32
CA ILE A 100 -15.77 -3.96 -8.10
C ILE A 100 -15.57 -3.52 -6.64
N GLU A 101 -15.89 -4.39 -5.68
CA GLU A 101 -15.67 -4.12 -4.25
C GLU A 101 -14.19 -3.85 -3.96
N TYR A 102 -13.28 -4.63 -4.54
CA TYR A 102 -11.84 -4.45 -4.37
C TYR A 102 -11.34 -3.13 -4.95
N ILE A 103 -11.77 -2.76 -6.16
CA ILE A 103 -11.42 -1.47 -6.78
C ILE A 103 -11.94 -0.31 -5.93
N LEU A 104 -13.25 -0.28 -5.66
CA LEU A 104 -13.89 0.85 -4.99
C LEU A 104 -13.38 1.01 -3.56
N SER A 105 -13.26 -0.08 -2.80
CA SER A 105 -12.74 0.00 -1.44
C SER A 105 -11.26 0.42 -1.41
N SER A 106 -10.42 -0.07 -2.33
CA SER A 106 -9.02 0.35 -2.41
C SER A 106 -8.89 1.84 -2.69
N LEU A 107 -9.70 2.39 -3.60
CA LEU A 107 -9.70 3.81 -3.93
C LEU A 107 -10.25 4.67 -2.78
N VAL A 108 -11.45 4.36 -2.30
CA VAL A 108 -12.13 5.17 -1.28
C VAL A 108 -11.37 5.11 0.04
N VAL A 109 -11.02 3.92 0.52
CA VAL A 109 -10.33 3.76 1.80
C VAL A 109 -8.87 4.19 1.70
N GLY A 110 -8.21 3.96 0.56
CA GLY A 110 -6.85 4.43 0.32
C GLY A 110 -6.75 5.96 0.37
N ILE A 111 -7.63 6.65 -0.37
CA ILE A 111 -7.69 8.13 -0.34
C ILE A 111 -8.04 8.62 1.05
N ALA A 112 -9.08 8.07 1.69
CA ALA A 112 -9.46 8.47 3.04
C ALA A 112 -8.32 8.27 4.04
N SER A 113 -7.57 7.17 3.94
CA SER A 113 -6.44 6.87 4.81
C SER A 113 -5.29 7.85 4.59
N ALA A 114 -4.97 8.18 3.33
CA ALA A 114 -3.99 9.22 3.02
C ALA A 114 -4.43 10.59 3.56
N SER A 115 -5.71 10.96 3.40
CA SER A 115 -6.26 12.21 3.93
C SER A 115 -6.19 12.28 5.45
N VAL A 116 -6.55 11.21 6.16
CA VAL A 116 -6.41 11.14 7.62
C VAL A 116 -4.94 11.27 8.01
N GLY A 117 -4.05 10.52 7.37
CA GLY A 117 -2.61 10.64 7.62
C GLY A 117 -2.08 12.05 7.38
N PHE A 118 -2.57 12.74 6.36
CA PHE A 118 -2.13 14.09 5.99
C PHE A 118 -2.59 15.18 6.98
N ILE A 119 -3.64 14.94 7.77
CA ILE A 119 -4.16 15.92 8.74
C ILE A 119 -3.57 15.71 10.15
N ILE A 120 -2.95 14.55 10.40
CA ILE A 120 -2.17 14.28 11.62
C ILE A 120 -0.81 14.97 11.50
#